data_AF-A0A7J3B8W4-F1
#
_entry.id   AF-A0A7J3B8W4-F1
#
_cell.length_a   1.000
_cell.length_b   1.000
_cell.length_c   1.000
_cell.angle_alpha   90.00
_cell.angle_beta   90.00
_cell.angle_gamma   90.00
#
_symmetry.space_group_name_H-M   'P 1'
#
loop_
_entity.id
_entity.type
_entity.pdbx_description
1 polymer ?
#
loop_
_entity_poly.entity_id
_entity_poly.type
_entity_poly.pdbx_seq_one_letter_code
_entity_poly.pdbx_strand_id
1 'polypeptide(L)'
;MKKLLLLLAFLSFTYALYDDPPLASVTASNRAYASSFLSNHFNESVAKSTSIYALGNIIYSNASMRIAGLTLVVDNATSPGLNTGVIIEKGGTLGHLMQKSGVGRCDRAFFERYGDNAECDFDNDGCSEYENSADIFYTINVTFFFRDSSKTERANEETVRVFDKTFSNALTNVISTPTLIERVMENSSGIENLTVVFNGTASPVYDIVDRENAGVGCIDRHVVLFDSMAFGDMAIYRVEGKNKLFFLSAPILNEQWFRNNQFDSVVLSESRIYKAEIIKNDEVTKNFTLYRFNTTTNGFGLLEIVSVPAEDLSAFVGVVNITPSPLESNNQTYAFLYRFNYSYGGIGDHVLALSVKDVFGMEGNYTQKIKSRQLSYDSNKTETGNDYNEGTTRKSASFSIENLRMLEIGFGMLGALIILIAYRIRK
;
A
#
# COMPACT_ATOMS: atom_id res chain seq x y z
N MET A 1 -41.29 7.15 14.83
CA MET A 1 -40.20 6.90 15.80
C MET A 1 -39.41 5.62 15.52
N LYS A 2 -40.00 4.41 15.57
CA LYS A 2 -39.24 3.13 15.39
C LYS A 2 -38.44 3.02 14.07
N LYS A 3 -39.01 3.50 12.94
CA LYS A 3 -38.30 3.52 11.63
C LYS A 3 -37.15 4.52 11.57
N LEU A 4 -37.26 5.65 12.28
CA LEU A 4 -36.19 6.67 12.38
C LEU A 4 -35.05 6.15 13.26
N LEU A 5 -35.36 5.45 14.34
CA LEU A 5 -34.38 4.77 15.19
C LEU A 5 -33.66 3.63 14.47
N LEU A 6 -34.38 2.87 13.63
CA LEU A 6 -33.78 1.83 12.80
C LEU A 6 -32.87 2.43 11.71
N LEU A 7 -33.29 3.54 11.08
CA LEU A 7 -32.49 4.27 10.11
C LEU A 7 -31.24 4.89 10.76
N LEU A 8 -31.38 5.50 11.94
CA LEU A 8 -30.25 6.06 12.70
C LEU A 8 -29.30 4.96 13.17
N ALA A 9 -29.81 3.80 13.59
CA ALA A 9 -28.99 2.64 13.93
C ALA A 9 -28.28 2.07 12.69
N PHE A 10 -28.97 1.97 11.55
CA PHE A 10 -28.37 1.52 10.29
C PHE A 10 -27.31 2.52 9.80
N LEU A 11 -27.59 3.82 9.88
CA LEU A 11 -26.66 4.90 9.56
C LEU A 11 -25.45 4.88 10.50
N SER A 12 -25.64 4.64 11.80
CA SER A 12 -24.52 4.52 12.76
C SER A 12 -23.73 3.22 12.56
N PHE A 13 -24.35 2.13 12.10
CA PHE A 13 -23.64 0.92 11.69
C PHE A 13 -22.88 1.12 10.36
N THR A 14 -23.41 1.90 9.41
CA THR A 14 -22.68 2.24 8.18
C THR A 14 -21.58 3.27 8.40
N TYR A 15 -21.72 4.15 9.39
CA TYR A 15 -20.64 5.06 9.83
C TYR A 15 -19.58 4.34 10.67
N ALA A 16 -19.95 3.32 11.44
CA ALA A 16 -18.99 2.46 12.14
C ALA A 16 -18.21 1.51 11.18
N LEU A 17 -18.65 1.38 9.92
CA LEU A 17 -17.89 0.75 8.83
C LEU A 17 -16.93 1.72 8.13
N TYR A 18 -16.81 2.97 8.63
CA TYR A 18 -15.92 4.02 8.12
C TYR A 18 -14.72 4.31 9.04
N ASP A 19 -14.44 3.43 10.00
CA ASP A 19 -13.18 3.42 10.76
C ASP A 19 -12.27 2.31 10.21
N ASP A 20 -10.97 2.59 10.06
CA ASP A 20 -9.95 1.85 9.25
C ASP A 20 -10.07 2.12 7.72
N PRO A 21 -8.95 2.35 6.99
CA PRO A 21 -9.02 2.61 5.56
C PRO A 21 -9.61 1.39 4.83
N PRO A 22 -10.58 1.54 3.93
CA PRO A 22 -11.26 0.41 3.29
C PRO A 22 -10.40 -0.16 2.15
N LEU A 23 -9.21 -0.68 2.47
CA LEU A 23 -8.15 -1.10 1.52
C LEU A 23 -8.68 -2.08 0.47
N ALA A 24 -9.50 -3.05 0.91
CA ALA A 24 -10.12 -4.03 0.02
C ALA A 24 -11.11 -3.38 -0.97
N SER A 25 -11.87 -2.38 -0.50
CA SER A 25 -12.83 -1.63 -1.33
C SER A 25 -12.10 -0.77 -2.37
N VAL A 26 -11.04 -0.05 -1.96
CA VAL A 26 -10.20 0.73 -2.86
C VAL A 26 -9.57 -0.16 -3.93
N THR A 27 -8.99 -1.29 -3.51
CA THR A 27 -8.40 -2.28 -4.44
C THR A 27 -9.43 -2.79 -5.44
N ALA A 28 -10.61 -3.20 -4.96
CA ALA A 28 -11.67 -3.75 -5.82
C ALA A 28 -12.19 -2.70 -6.81
N SER A 29 -12.40 -1.46 -6.34
CA SER A 29 -12.85 -0.34 -7.17
C SER A 29 -11.83 -0.02 -8.26
N ASN A 30 -10.54 0.07 -7.92
CA ASN A 30 -9.47 0.31 -8.88
C ASN A 30 -9.34 -0.81 -9.92
N ARG A 31 -9.46 -2.09 -9.51
CA ARG A 31 -9.46 -3.22 -10.44
C ARG A 31 -10.64 -3.17 -11.41
N ALA A 32 -11.85 -2.86 -10.92
CA ALA A 32 -13.04 -2.74 -11.75
C ALA A 32 -12.96 -1.55 -12.71
N TYR A 33 -12.46 -0.40 -12.25
CA TYR A 33 -12.26 0.78 -13.09
C TYR A 33 -11.21 0.52 -14.18
N ALA A 34 -10.11 -0.15 -13.81
CA ALA A 34 -9.07 -0.56 -14.75
C ALA A 34 -9.61 -1.44 -15.88
N SER A 35 -10.38 -2.47 -15.56
CA SER A 35 -10.88 -3.42 -16.56
C SER A 35 -11.99 -2.86 -17.43
N SER A 36 -12.85 -1.97 -16.89
CA SER A 36 -14.01 -1.44 -17.60
C SER A 36 -13.72 -0.17 -18.41
N PHE A 37 -12.87 0.73 -17.92
CA PHE A 37 -12.61 2.02 -18.55
C PHE A 37 -11.21 2.10 -19.14
N LEU A 38 -10.17 1.85 -18.33
CA LEU A 38 -8.77 2.02 -18.76
C LEU A 38 -8.29 0.96 -19.76
N SER A 39 -9.05 -0.12 -19.98
CA SER A 39 -8.72 -1.17 -20.96
C SER A 39 -8.92 -0.73 -22.41
N ASN A 40 -9.69 0.35 -22.63
CA ASN A 40 -9.97 0.95 -23.95
C ASN A 40 -9.91 2.49 -23.89
N HIS A 41 -9.17 3.07 -22.95
CA HIS A 41 -9.04 4.51 -22.82
C HIS A 41 -7.86 5.01 -23.67
N PHE A 42 -8.16 5.79 -24.70
CA PHE A 42 -7.15 6.37 -25.59
C PHE A 42 -6.61 7.67 -25.02
N ASN A 43 -5.27 7.75 -24.91
CA ASN A 43 -4.58 8.91 -24.34
C ASN A 43 -3.64 9.53 -25.40
N GLU A 44 -4.08 10.65 -25.97
CA GLU A 44 -3.36 11.37 -27.03
C GLU A 44 -1.95 11.80 -26.60
N SER A 45 -1.72 12.10 -25.32
CA SER A 45 -0.43 12.60 -24.84
C SER A 45 0.72 11.58 -24.93
N VAL A 46 0.39 10.28 -24.98
CA VAL A 46 1.35 9.18 -25.09
C VAL A 46 1.09 8.31 -26.32
N ALA A 47 0.21 8.78 -27.21
CA ALA A 47 -0.17 8.03 -28.39
C ALA A 47 1.01 7.91 -29.36
N LYS A 48 1.08 6.76 -30.02
CA LYS A 48 1.92 6.54 -31.20
C LYS A 48 1.03 6.24 -32.39
N SER A 49 1.53 6.56 -33.56
CA SER A 49 0.86 6.35 -34.84
C SER A 49 1.67 5.40 -35.69
N THR A 50 0.97 4.55 -36.44
CA THR A 50 1.52 3.81 -37.57
C THR A 50 0.65 4.01 -38.80
N SER A 51 1.17 3.62 -39.96
CA SER A 51 0.50 3.67 -41.25
C SER A 51 0.68 2.34 -41.96
N ILE A 52 -0.42 1.74 -42.41
CA ILE A 52 -0.43 0.51 -43.20
C ILE A 52 -0.84 0.86 -44.63
N TYR A 53 -0.08 0.35 -45.60
CA TYR A 53 -0.42 0.51 -47.01
C TYR A 53 -1.31 -0.66 -47.46
N ALA A 54 -2.53 -0.35 -47.89
CA ALA A 54 -3.51 -1.31 -48.36
C ALA A 54 -4.09 -0.82 -49.69
N LEU A 55 -3.92 -1.59 -50.76
CA LEU A 55 -4.57 -1.35 -52.06
C LEU A 55 -4.43 0.11 -52.57
N GLY A 56 -3.22 0.66 -52.54
CA GLY A 56 -3.00 2.05 -52.98
C GLY A 56 -3.27 3.12 -51.93
N ASN A 57 -3.86 2.78 -50.78
CA ASN A 57 -4.25 3.71 -49.73
C ASN A 57 -3.40 3.55 -48.47
N ILE A 58 -3.26 4.65 -47.73
CA ILE A 58 -2.60 4.67 -46.43
C ILE A 58 -3.68 4.70 -45.35
N ILE A 59 -3.70 3.68 -44.51
CA ILE A 59 -4.57 3.60 -43.34
C ILE A 59 -3.75 3.97 -42.11
N TYR A 60 -4.12 5.04 -41.42
CA TYR A 60 -3.45 5.49 -40.19
C TYR A 60 -4.10 4.87 -38.97
N SER A 61 -3.31 4.34 -38.05
CA SER A 61 -3.79 3.78 -36.79
C SER A 61 -3.02 4.41 -35.63
N ASN A 62 -3.72 4.72 -34.54
CA ASN A 62 -3.11 5.23 -33.31
C ASN A 62 -3.37 4.27 -32.16
N ALA A 63 -2.39 4.13 -31.27
CA ALA A 63 -2.55 3.43 -30.01
C ALA A 63 -1.82 4.19 -28.89
N SER A 64 -2.27 3.98 -27.66
CA SER A 64 -1.67 4.54 -26.45
C SER A 64 -1.57 3.46 -25.38
N MET A 65 -0.44 3.39 -24.67
CA MET A 65 -0.28 2.55 -23.49
C MET A 65 0.62 3.24 -22.45
N ARG A 66 0.28 3.18 -21.17
CA ARG A 66 1.10 3.71 -20.06
C ARG A 66 0.74 3.10 -18.70
N ILE A 67 1.60 3.27 -17.71
CA ILE A 67 1.28 2.89 -16.33
C ILE A 67 0.31 3.93 -15.75
N ALA A 68 -0.85 3.46 -15.28
CA ALA A 68 -1.86 4.31 -14.64
C ALA A 68 -1.67 4.38 -13.12
N GLY A 69 -1.17 3.30 -12.50
CA GLY A 69 -0.98 3.22 -11.06
C GLY A 69 -0.86 1.79 -10.54
N LEU A 70 -0.98 1.65 -9.22
CA LEU A 70 -1.18 0.36 -8.55
C LEU A 70 -2.64 0.23 -8.10
N THR A 71 -3.08 -1.01 -7.90
CA THR A 71 -4.39 -1.32 -7.33
C THR A 71 -4.57 -0.79 -5.91
N LEU A 72 -3.51 -0.70 -5.11
CA LEU A 72 -3.52 -0.11 -3.76
C LEU A 72 -2.29 0.77 -3.53
N VAL A 73 -2.53 2.03 -3.18
CA VAL A 73 -1.51 3.03 -2.84
C VAL A 73 -1.97 3.82 -1.61
N VAL A 74 -1.06 3.99 -0.65
CA VAL A 74 -1.20 4.90 0.50
C VAL A 74 0.00 5.86 0.51
N ASP A 75 -0.20 7.15 0.25
CA ASP A 75 0.86 8.17 0.08
C ASP A 75 2.02 7.76 -0.85
N ASN A 76 1.69 7.28 -2.05
CA ASN A 76 2.65 6.73 -3.01
C ASN A 76 3.48 5.54 -2.48
N ALA A 77 3.01 4.89 -1.42
CA ALA A 77 3.57 3.65 -0.89
C ALA A 77 2.64 2.46 -1.12
N THR A 78 3.23 1.27 -1.17
CA THR A 78 2.52 0.00 -1.28
C THR A 78 3.12 -1.01 -0.29
N SER A 79 2.43 -2.14 -0.10
CA SER A 79 2.84 -3.22 0.80
C SER A 79 2.73 -4.56 0.07
N PRO A 80 3.56 -5.57 0.41
CA PRO A 80 3.45 -6.91 -0.19
C PRO A 80 2.11 -7.58 0.13
N GLY A 81 1.53 -8.25 -0.87
CA GLY A 81 0.34 -9.07 -0.70
C GLY A 81 -0.54 -9.15 -1.95
N LEU A 82 -1.52 -10.06 -1.90
CA LEU A 82 -2.39 -10.47 -3.02
C LEU A 82 -3.20 -9.34 -3.70
N ASN A 83 -3.16 -8.14 -3.15
CA ASN A 83 -3.90 -6.98 -3.62
C ASN A 83 -3.04 -5.96 -4.37
N THR A 84 -1.76 -6.22 -4.63
CA THR A 84 -0.85 -5.28 -5.30
C THR A 84 -0.60 -5.68 -6.76
N GLY A 85 -1.22 -4.96 -7.70
CA GLY A 85 -1.06 -5.15 -9.14
C GLY A 85 -0.88 -3.82 -9.85
N VAL A 86 -0.11 -3.84 -10.93
CA VAL A 86 0.15 -2.70 -11.81
C VAL A 86 -1.00 -2.57 -12.78
N ILE A 87 -1.58 -1.38 -12.87
CA ILE A 87 -2.66 -1.05 -13.80
C ILE A 87 -2.05 -0.34 -15.01
N ILE A 88 -2.29 -0.89 -16.19
CA ILE A 88 -1.90 -0.30 -17.47
C ILE A 88 -3.14 0.33 -18.11
N GLU A 89 -3.04 1.60 -18.46
CA GLU A 89 -4.00 2.23 -19.37
C GLU A 89 -3.63 1.83 -20.80
N LYS A 90 -4.62 1.42 -21.60
CA LYS A 90 -4.45 1.16 -23.02
C LYS A 90 -5.69 1.57 -23.82
N GLY A 91 -5.48 1.98 -25.06
CA GLY A 91 -6.55 2.33 -26.00
C GLY A 91 -5.98 2.66 -27.36
N GLY A 92 -6.86 2.83 -28.35
CA GLY A 92 -6.44 3.14 -29.71
C GLY A 92 -7.60 3.49 -30.61
N THR A 93 -7.26 4.05 -31.77
CA THR A 93 -8.19 4.42 -32.82
C THR A 93 -7.67 3.87 -34.13
N LEU A 94 -8.50 3.13 -34.85
CA LEU A 94 -8.17 2.62 -36.17
C LEU A 94 -8.69 3.60 -37.23
N GLY A 95 -7.84 3.96 -38.18
CA GLY A 95 -8.30 4.40 -39.49
C GLY A 95 -8.91 3.21 -40.24
N HIS A 96 -9.69 3.49 -41.27
CA HIS A 96 -10.37 2.46 -42.05
C HIS A 96 -10.12 2.67 -43.54
N LEU A 97 -10.32 1.61 -44.32
CA LEU A 97 -10.31 1.70 -45.77
C LEU A 97 -11.45 2.62 -46.26
N MET A 98 -11.09 3.74 -46.89
CA MET A 98 -12.03 4.75 -47.36
C MET A 98 -12.17 4.66 -48.87
N GLN A 99 -13.38 4.92 -49.37
CA GLN A 99 -13.67 5.07 -50.80
C GLN A 99 -12.72 6.06 -51.49
N LYS A 100 -12.45 5.86 -52.79
CA LYS A 100 -11.65 6.79 -53.61
C LYS A 100 -12.13 8.25 -53.55
N SER A 101 -13.43 8.46 -53.36
CA SER A 101 -14.07 9.79 -53.22
C SER A 101 -13.92 10.41 -51.83
N GLY A 102 -13.52 9.62 -50.83
CA GLY A 102 -13.37 10.00 -49.42
C GLY A 102 -14.68 10.10 -48.63
N VAL A 103 -15.83 9.77 -49.22
CA VAL A 103 -17.17 10.05 -48.62
C VAL A 103 -17.69 8.91 -47.73
N GLY A 104 -17.14 7.71 -47.85
CA GLY A 104 -17.60 6.52 -47.12
C GLY A 104 -16.51 5.47 -46.89
N ARG A 105 -16.81 4.50 -46.03
CA ARG A 105 -15.93 3.36 -45.73
C ARG A 105 -16.21 2.21 -46.68
N CYS A 106 -15.16 1.57 -47.17
CA CYS A 106 -15.22 0.32 -47.90
C CYS A 106 -15.02 -0.82 -46.90
N ASP A 107 -16.09 -1.15 -46.17
CA ASP A 107 -16.11 -2.27 -45.23
C ASP A 107 -17.12 -3.34 -45.67
N ARG A 108 -17.12 -4.48 -44.98
CA ARG A 108 -18.04 -5.58 -45.27
C ARG A 108 -19.51 -5.14 -45.29
N ALA A 109 -19.92 -4.27 -44.36
CA ALA A 109 -21.30 -3.81 -44.28
C ALA A 109 -21.69 -2.92 -45.47
N PHE A 110 -20.73 -2.11 -45.96
CA PHE A 110 -20.86 -1.35 -47.19
C PHE A 110 -21.04 -2.28 -48.39
N PHE A 111 -20.17 -3.28 -48.53
CA PHE A 111 -20.24 -4.27 -49.60
C PHE A 111 -21.56 -5.06 -49.56
N GLU A 112 -21.99 -5.56 -48.40
CA GLU A 112 -23.26 -6.28 -48.25
C GLU A 112 -24.48 -5.42 -48.64
N ARG A 113 -24.36 -4.08 -48.58
CA ARG A 113 -25.43 -3.15 -48.94
C ARG A 113 -25.41 -2.74 -50.41
N TYR A 114 -24.23 -2.53 -50.99
CA TYR A 114 -24.08 -1.92 -52.32
C TYR A 114 -23.48 -2.85 -53.38
N GLY A 115 -22.98 -4.01 -53.00
CA GLY A 115 -22.27 -4.93 -53.88
C GLY A 115 -20.98 -4.32 -54.43
N ASP A 116 -20.63 -4.73 -55.65
CA ASP A 116 -19.52 -4.15 -56.40
C ASP A 116 -19.81 -2.66 -56.70
N ASN A 117 -19.00 -1.80 -56.08
CA ASN A 117 -19.05 -0.35 -56.16
C ASN A 117 -17.69 0.18 -56.64
N ALA A 118 -17.71 0.92 -57.75
CA ALA A 118 -16.50 1.49 -58.36
C ALA A 118 -15.69 2.42 -57.43
N GLU A 119 -16.27 2.94 -56.35
CA GLU A 119 -15.54 3.74 -55.37
C GLU A 119 -14.70 2.91 -54.38
N CYS A 120 -14.97 1.60 -54.30
CA CYS A 120 -14.25 0.61 -53.49
C CYS A 120 -13.46 -0.40 -54.33
N ASP A 121 -13.48 -0.27 -55.65
CA ASP A 121 -12.58 -0.96 -56.57
C ASP A 121 -11.30 -0.13 -56.64
N PHE A 122 -10.25 -0.50 -55.91
CA PHE A 122 -9.03 0.28 -55.72
C PHE A 122 -8.03 0.12 -56.86
N ASP A 123 -7.95 -1.06 -57.48
CA ASP A 123 -7.01 -1.37 -58.55
C ASP A 123 -7.64 -1.31 -59.97
N ASN A 124 -8.95 -1.05 -60.06
CA ASN A 124 -9.78 -0.92 -61.27
C ASN A 124 -9.93 -2.24 -62.07
N ASP A 125 -10.00 -3.38 -61.38
CA ASP A 125 -10.22 -4.68 -62.03
C ASP A 125 -11.71 -5.05 -62.23
N GLY A 126 -12.60 -4.19 -61.71
CA GLY A 126 -14.05 -4.33 -61.78
C GLY A 126 -14.68 -5.04 -60.59
N CYS A 127 -13.90 -5.39 -59.57
CA CYS A 127 -14.34 -5.94 -58.30
C CYS A 127 -14.15 -4.93 -57.18
N SER A 128 -14.95 -5.00 -56.13
CA SER A 128 -14.74 -4.14 -54.96
C SER A 128 -13.96 -4.85 -53.87
N GLU A 129 -12.98 -4.16 -53.31
CA GLU A 129 -12.28 -4.57 -52.10
C GLU A 129 -12.86 -3.88 -50.88
N TYR A 130 -12.78 -4.57 -49.75
CA TYR A 130 -13.30 -4.04 -48.51
C TYR A 130 -12.56 -4.59 -47.29
N GLU A 131 -12.62 -3.82 -46.21
CA GLU A 131 -12.20 -4.24 -44.88
C GLU A 131 -13.23 -5.22 -44.30
N ASN A 132 -12.83 -6.48 -44.10
CA ASN A 132 -13.67 -7.49 -43.45
C ASN A 132 -13.67 -7.31 -41.93
N SER A 133 -12.50 -7.02 -41.34
CA SER A 133 -12.39 -6.66 -39.92
C SER A 133 -11.13 -5.83 -39.67
N ALA A 134 -11.17 -5.02 -38.60
CA ALA A 134 -10.01 -4.30 -38.11
C ALA A 134 -10.03 -4.25 -36.57
N ASP A 135 -8.90 -4.61 -35.96
CA ASP A 135 -8.73 -4.68 -34.50
C ASP A 135 -7.34 -4.21 -34.07
N ILE A 136 -7.16 -3.89 -32.79
CA ILE A 136 -5.85 -3.66 -32.19
C ILE A 136 -5.60 -4.71 -31.13
N PHE A 137 -4.58 -5.53 -31.32
CA PHE A 137 -4.14 -6.51 -30.33
C PHE A 137 -3.01 -5.97 -29.48
N TYR A 138 -3.09 -6.19 -28.17
CA TYR A 138 -2.11 -5.66 -27.21
C TYR A 138 -1.32 -6.78 -26.57
N THR A 139 -0.02 -6.58 -26.40
CA THR A 139 0.82 -7.40 -25.50
C THR A 139 1.36 -6.53 -24.39
N ILE A 140 1.41 -7.06 -23.16
CA ILE A 140 1.80 -6.30 -21.97
C ILE A 140 2.77 -7.13 -21.14
N ASN A 141 3.98 -6.60 -20.96
CA ASN A 141 4.98 -7.14 -20.06
C ASN A 141 5.33 -6.10 -19.00
N VAL A 142 5.39 -6.50 -17.74
CA VAL A 142 5.77 -5.63 -16.63
C VAL A 142 6.93 -6.26 -15.88
N THR A 143 8.04 -5.54 -15.77
CA THR A 143 9.21 -5.95 -15.00
C THR A 143 9.26 -5.19 -13.70
N PHE A 144 9.30 -5.94 -12.61
CA PHE A 144 9.39 -5.44 -11.24
C PHE A 144 10.82 -5.55 -10.77
N PHE A 145 11.37 -4.47 -10.21
CA PHE A 145 12.69 -4.40 -9.61
C PHE A 145 12.57 -3.97 -8.15
N PHE A 146 13.10 -4.78 -7.25
CA PHE A 146 13.16 -4.46 -5.82
C PHE A 146 14.44 -5.05 -5.23
N ARG A 147 15.33 -4.19 -4.71
CA ARG A 147 16.70 -4.54 -4.31
C ARG A 147 17.42 -5.28 -5.44
N ASP A 148 18.07 -6.41 -5.15
CA ASP A 148 18.78 -7.25 -6.11
C ASP A 148 17.84 -8.24 -6.85
N SER A 149 16.53 -8.14 -6.65
CA SER A 149 15.54 -9.03 -7.28
C SER A 149 14.82 -8.35 -8.43
N SER A 150 14.71 -9.05 -9.55
CA SER A 150 13.94 -8.63 -10.71
C SER A 150 13.09 -9.76 -11.27
N LYS A 151 11.86 -9.47 -11.65
CA LYS A 151 10.99 -10.46 -12.32
C LYS A 151 10.05 -9.78 -13.31
N THR A 152 9.94 -10.36 -14.49
CA THR A 152 8.96 -9.95 -15.51
C THR A 152 7.74 -10.86 -15.45
N GLU A 153 6.57 -10.24 -15.37
CA GLU A 153 5.27 -10.89 -15.54
C GLU A 153 4.62 -10.41 -16.83
N ARG A 154 3.90 -11.32 -17.49
CA ARG A 154 3.14 -11.02 -18.70
C ARG A 154 1.67 -10.97 -18.34
N ALA A 155 0.90 -10.08 -18.97
CA ALA A 155 -0.55 -10.18 -18.92
C ALA A 155 -0.99 -11.53 -19.47
N ASN A 156 -2.09 -12.08 -18.95
CA ASN A 156 -2.70 -13.24 -19.57
C ASN A 156 -3.14 -12.87 -20.98
N GLU A 157 -2.76 -13.69 -21.95
CA GLU A 157 -3.02 -13.45 -23.37
C GLU A 157 -3.89 -14.57 -23.95
N GLU A 158 -4.75 -14.21 -24.89
CA GLU A 158 -5.38 -15.15 -25.82
C GLU A 158 -4.67 -15.11 -27.17
N THR A 159 -4.68 -16.25 -27.87
CA THR A 159 -4.24 -16.31 -29.26
C THR A 159 -5.44 -16.05 -30.17
N VAL A 160 -5.41 -14.94 -30.90
CA VAL A 160 -6.43 -14.57 -31.87
C VAL A 160 -5.92 -14.92 -33.26
N ARG A 161 -6.73 -15.65 -34.04
CA ARG A 161 -6.41 -15.99 -35.43
C ARG A 161 -7.20 -15.07 -36.36
N VAL A 162 -6.49 -14.29 -37.17
CA VAL A 162 -7.06 -13.48 -38.25
C VAL A 162 -6.60 -14.12 -39.56
N PHE A 163 -7.55 -14.77 -40.25
CA PHE A 163 -7.29 -15.59 -41.45
C PHE A 163 -6.16 -16.63 -41.25
N ASP A 164 -4.99 -16.42 -41.83
CA ASP A 164 -3.82 -17.30 -41.77
C ASP A 164 -2.75 -16.85 -40.77
N LYS A 165 -2.96 -15.71 -40.09
CA LYS A 165 -2.04 -15.16 -39.08
C LYS A 165 -2.60 -15.29 -37.66
N THR A 166 -1.69 -15.32 -36.71
CA THR A 166 -2.00 -15.43 -35.27
C THR A 166 -1.37 -14.27 -34.50
N PHE A 167 -2.14 -13.68 -33.59
CA PHE A 167 -1.75 -12.56 -32.75
C PHE A 167 -2.01 -12.88 -31.28
N SER A 168 -1.22 -12.29 -30.39
CA SER A 168 -1.47 -12.30 -28.94
C SER A 168 -2.27 -11.07 -28.54
N ASN A 169 -3.32 -11.26 -27.75
CA ASN A 169 -4.09 -10.16 -27.18
C ASN A 169 -4.21 -10.30 -25.66
N ALA A 170 -3.85 -9.25 -24.93
CA ALA A 170 -3.92 -9.19 -23.49
C ALA A 170 -5.38 -9.16 -23.00
N LEU A 171 -5.76 -10.18 -22.23
CA LEU A 171 -7.09 -10.33 -21.60
C LEU A 171 -7.28 -9.41 -20.39
N THR A 172 -6.18 -8.90 -19.84
CA THR A 172 -6.17 -8.03 -18.66
C THR A 172 -5.14 -6.93 -18.84
N ASN A 173 -5.46 -5.74 -18.32
CA ASN A 173 -4.53 -4.63 -18.17
C ASN A 173 -4.04 -4.45 -16.72
N VAL A 174 -4.41 -5.38 -15.83
CA VAL A 174 -3.91 -5.45 -14.45
C VAL A 174 -2.95 -6.63 -14.33
N ILE A 175 -1.71 -6.35 -13.93
CA ILE A 175 -0.62 -7.33 -13.82
C ILE A 175 -0.23 -7.45 -12.35
N SER A 176 -0.47 -8.62 -11.76
CA SER A 176 -0.14 -8.89 -10.36
C SER A 176 1.38 -8.84 -10.13
N THR A 177 1.76 -8.38 -8.94
CA THR A 177 3.16 -8.45 -8.51
C THR A 177 3.59 -9.92 -8.38
N PRO A 178 4.74 -10.33 -8.92
CA PRO A 178 5.19 -11.71 -8.80
C PRO A 178 5.52 -12.11 -7.36
N THR A 179 5.18 -13.35 -6.99
CA THR A 179 5.37 -13.90 -5.63
C THR A 179 6.82 -13.88 -5.14
N LEU A 180 7.81 -13.90 -6.05
CA LEU A 180 9.22 -13.70 -5.69
C LEU A 180 9.47 -12.28 -5.17
N ILE A 181 8.96 -11.28 -5.89
CA ILE A 181 9.12 -9.87 -5.52
C ILE A 181 8.36 -9.56 -4.24
N GLU A 182 7.12 -10.05 -4.11
CA GLU A 182 6.33 -9.91 -2.87
C GLU A 182 7.09 -10.44 -1.64
N ARG A 183 7.70 -11.63 -1.73
CA ARG A 183 8.49 -12.21 -0.62
C ARG A 183 9.71 -11.37 -0.23
N VAL A 184 10.35 -10.70 -1.17
CA VAL A 184 11.49 -9.82 -0.85
C VAL A 184 10.99 -8.51 -0.26
N MET A 185 9.87 -7.98 -0.76
CA MET A 185 9.19 -6.80 -0.22
C MET A 185 8.69 -7.00 1.22
N GLU A 186 8.34 -8.22 1.65
CA GLU A 186 7.98 -8.51 3.06
C GLU A 186 9.06 -8.12 4.06
N ASN A 187 10.33 -8.06 3.63
CA ASN A 187 11.46 -7.66 4.44
C ASN A 187 11.95 -6.24 4.13
N SER A 188 11.12 -5.42 3.47
CA SER A 188 11.40 -4.00 3.25
C SER A 188 11.48 -3.27 4.58
N SER A 189 12.45 -2.37 4.71
CA SER A 189 12.58 -1.53 5.90
C SER A 189 11.63 -0.34 5.92
N GLY A 190 10.94 -0.07 4.81
CA GLY A 190 10.01 1.06 4.67
C GLY A 190 10.55 2.25 3.88
N ILE A 191 11.85 2.28 3.57
CA ILE A 191 12.50 3.37 2.82
C ILE A 191 12.86 3.00 1.37
N GLU A 192 12.63 1.75 0.99
CA GLU A 192 13.07 1.20 -0.28
C GLU A 192 11.99 1.34 -1.34
N ASN A 193 12.40 1.35 -2.61
CA ASN A 193 11.50 1.59 -3.73
C ASN A 193 11.32 0.34 -4.59
N LEU A 194 10.08 0.06 -4.95
CA LEU A 194 9.71 -0.83 -6.05
C LEU A 194 9.73 -0.02 -7.34
N THR A 195 10.60 -0.40 -8.27
CA THR A 195 10.59 0.16 -9.62
C THR A 195 9.83 -0.77 -10.55
N VAL A 196 8.87 -0.23 -11.28
CA VAL A 196 8.03 -0.94 -12.23
C VAL A 196 8.36 -0.43 -13.62
N VAL A 197 8.74 -1.32 -14.53
CA VAL A 197 9.03 -1.00 -15.93
C VAL A 197 8.03 -1.75 -16.81
N PHE A 198 7.24 -0.99 -17.56
CA PHE A 198 6.29 -1.51 -18.52
C PHE A 198 6.93 -1.56 -19.91
N ASN A 199 6.73 -2.67 -20.63
CA ASN A 199 7.02 -2.83 -22.05
C ASN A 199 5.83 -3.49 -22.73
N GLY A 200 5.18 -2.80 -23.67
CA GLY A 200 4.02 -3.32 -24.38
C GLY A 200 4.11 -3.10 -25.88
N THR A 201 3.29 -3.82 -26.63
CA THR A 201 3.14 -3.62 -28.07
C THR A 201 1.65 -3.51 -28.40
N ALA A 202 1.27 -2.53 -29.21
CA ALA A 202 -0.04 -2.48 -29.84
C ALA A 202 0.10 -2.78 -31.33
N SER A 203 -0.66 -3.74 -31.81
CA SER A 203 -0.62 -4.22 -33.20
C SER A 203 -1.98 -4.00 -33.85
N PRO A 204 -2.19 -2.90 -34.58
CA PRO A 204 -3.35 -2.77 -35.47
C PRO A 204 -3.27 -3.83 -36.57
N VAL A 205 -4.36 -4.56 -36.75
CA VAL A 205 -4.49 -5.65 -37.72
C VAL A 205 -5.74 -5.44 -38.55
N TYR A 206 -5.59 -5.57 -39.85
CA TYR A 206 -6.64 -5.44 -40.85
C TYR A 206 -6.74 -6.74 -41.63
N ASP A 207 -7.95 -7.28 -41.76
CA ASP A 207 -8.29 -8.33 -42.74
C ASP A 207 -8.98 -7.67 -43.92
N ILE A 208 -8.26 -7.52 -45.03
CA ILE A 208 -8.77 -6.94 -46.26
C ILE A 208 -9.15 -8.07 -47.20
N VAL A 209 -10.36 -7.99 -47.76
CA VAL A 209 -10.77 -8.87 -48.86
C VAL A 209 -10.47 -8.14 -50.15
N ASP A 210 -9.36 -8.53 -50.77
CA ASP A 210 -8.93 -8.15 -52.11
C ASP A 210 -9.70 -9.02 -53.10
N ARG A 211 -10.63 -8.44 -53.87
CA ARG A 211 -11.49 -9.21 -54.76
C ARG A 211 -10.97 -9.08 -56.16
N GLU A 212 -10.70 -10.20 -56.81
CA GLU A 212 -10.08 -10.21 -58.15
C GLU A 212 -11.08 -10.74 -59.19
N ASN A 213 -11.07 -10.18 -60.40
CA ASN A 213 -11.94 -10.63 -61.48
C ASN A 213 -11.42 -11.92 -62.15
N ALA A 214 -12.09 -13.05 -61.91
CA ALA A 214 -11.73 -14.36 -62.45
C ALA A 214 -12.44 -14.71 -63.79
N GLY A 215 -12.97 -13.71 -64.50
CA GLY A 215 -13.60 -13.87 -65.82
C GLY A 215 -15.05 -14.39 -65.81
N VAL A 216 -15.50 -14.97 -64.70
CA VAL A 216 -16.91 -15.39 -64.47
C VAL A 216 -17.56 -14.68 -63.27
N GLY A 217 -16.79 -13.84 -62.57
CA GLY A 217 -17.18 -13.10 -61.37
C GLY A 217 -15.97 -12.77 -60.50
N CYS A 218 -16.21 -11.98 -59.46
CA CYS A 218 -15.19 -11.60 -58.48
C CYS A 218 -14.97 -12.72 -57.46
N ILE A 219 -13.70 -13.05 -57.18
CA ILE A 219 -13.30 -14.03 -56.17
C ILE A 219 -12.62 -13.35 -54.99
N ASP A 220 -12.88 -13.86 -53.79
CA ASP A 220 -12.35 -13.26 -52.56
C ASP A 220 -10.95 -13.78 -52.25
N ARG A 221 -10.00 -12.86 -52.05
CA ARG A 221 -8.66 -13.13 -51.55
C ARG A 221 -8.41 -12.35 -50.27
N HIS A 222 -8.17 -13.04 -49.17
CA HIS A 222 -7.86 -12.39 -47.90
C HIS A 222 -6.39 -11.96 -47.84
N VAL A 223 -6.17 -10.73 -47.40
CA VAL A 223 -4.86 -10.13 -47.16
C VAL A 223 -4.86 -9.55 -45.75
N VAL A 224 -4.07 -10.16 -44.86
CA VAL A 224 -3.91 -9.67 -43.49
C VAL A 224 -2.73 -8.71 -43.41
N LEU A 225 -3.03 -7.45 -43.13
CA LEU A 225 -2.06 -6.36 -42.99
C LEU A 225 -1.95 -5.94 -41.52
N PHE A 226 -0.74 -5.71 -41.05
CA PHE A 226 -0.51 -5.29 -39.68
C PHE A 226 0.83 -4.55 -39.57
N ASP A 227 0.94 -3.73 -38.53
CA ASP A 227 2.20 -3.18 -38.04
C ASP A 227 2.18 -3.20 -36.51
N SER A 228 3.29 -2.82 -35.86
CA SER A 228 3.43 -2.86 -34.41
C SER A 228 4.04 -1.57 -33.86
N MET A 229 3.43 -1.08 -32.78
CA MET A 229 3.91 0.08 -32.03
C MET A 229 4.40 -0.39 -30.66
N ALA A 230 5.68 -0.19 -30.37
CA ALA A 230 6.26 -0.50 -29.06
C ALA A 230 6.05 0.66 -28.08
N PHE A 231 5.64 0.36 -26.85
CA PHE A 231 5.46 1.30 -25.75
C PHE A 231 6.32 0.91 -24.55
N GLY A 232 6.79 1.90 -23.80
CA GLY A 232 7.53 1.70 -22.57
C GLY A 232 7.27 2.84 -21.59
N ASP A 233 7.21 2.50 -20.30
CA ASP A 233 6.95 3.45 -19.21
C ASP A 233 7.59 2.95 -17.90
N MET A 234 7.79 3.84 -16.92
CA MET A 234 8.39 3.53 -15.63
C MET A 234 7.68 4.26 -14.49
N ALA A 235 7.40 3.53 -13.40
CA ALA A 235 6.86 4.09 -12.16
C ALA A 235 7.65 3.60 -10.95
N ILE A 236 7.67 4.40 -9.89
CA ILE A 236 8.42 4.11 -8.65
C ILE A 236 7.49 4.31 -7.45
N TYR A 237 7.41 3.30 -6.59
CA TYR A 237 6.59 3.30 -5.38
C TYR A 237 7.43 2.94 -4.16
N ARG A 238 7.18 3.60 -3.02
CA ARG A 238 7.83 3.19 -1.76
C ARG A 238 7.22 1.88 -1.28
N VAL A 239 8.03 0.99 -0.73
CA VAL A 239 7.57 -0.29 -0.18
C VAL A 239 7.62 -0.25 1.34
N GLU A 240 6.47 -0.35 1.98
CA GLU A 240 6.36 -0.60 3.42
C GLU A 240 6.22 -2.11 3.61
N GLY A 241 7.17 -2.72 4.34
CA GLY A 241 7.27 -4.16 4.52
C GLY A 241 6.09 -4.75 5.29
N LYS A 242 6.16 -6.05 5.59
CA LYS A 242 5.11 -6.70 6.39
C LYS A 242 5.30 -6.36 7.85
N ASN A 243 4.68 -5.27 8.29
CA ASN A 243 4.80 -4.61 9.59
C ASN A 243 5.47 -5.46 10.69
N LYS A 244 6.80 -5.45 10.73
CA LYS A 244 7.53 -5.94 11.90
C LYS A 244 7.68 -4.77 12.84
N LEU A 245 7.17 -4.97 14.04
CA LEU A 245 7.30 -4.04 15.13
C LEU A 245 8.38 -4.56 16.05
N PHE A 246 9.25 -3.67 16.48
CA PHE A 246 10.21 -3.96 17.52
C PHE A 246 10.01 -3.03 18.70
N PHE A 247 9.54 -3.62 19.79
CA PHE A 247 9.36 -2.93 21.05
C PHE A 247 10.72 -2.91 21.75
N LEU A 248 11.32 -1.72 21.89
CA LEU A 248 12.51 -1.55 22.70
C LEU A 248 12.13 -1.87 24.14
N SER A 249 12.71 -2.94 24.67
CA SER A 249 12.52 -3.31 26.07
C SER A 249 13.26 -2.32 26.95
N ALA A 250 12.51 -1.42 27.60
CA ALA A 250 12.96 -0.89 28.88
C ALA A 250 13.23 -2.08 29.83
N PRO A 251 14.17 -2.01 30.79
CA PRO A 251 14.36 -3.08 31.76
C PRO A 251 13.02 -3.45 32.37
N ILE A 252 12.70 -4.75 32.37
CA ILE A 252 11.40 -5.25 32.82
C ILE A 252 11.25 -4.95 34.30
N LEU A 253 10.61 -3.82 34.61
CA LEU A 253 10.13 -3.54 35.96
C LEU A 253 8.89 -4.40 36.16
N ASN A 254 9.10 -5.66 36.55
CA ASN A 254 8.04 -6.58 36.99
C ASN A 254 7.26 -6.01 38.18
N GLU A 255 7.80 -4.98 38.84
CA GLU A 255 7.17 -4.28 39.95
C GLU A 255 7.31 -2.76 39.77
N GLN A 256 6.21 -2.03 39.98
CA GLN A 256 6.15 -0.57 39.97
C GLN A 256 5.44 -0.03 41.21
N TRP A 257 5.69 1.24 41.54
CA TRP A 257 5.10 1.89 42.71
C TRP A 257 3.73 2.47 42.38
N PHE A 258 2.73 2.19 43.23
CA PHE A 258 1.32 2.59 43.04
C PHE A 258 1.09 4.03 42.57
N ARG A 259 1.90 4.99 43.05
CA ARG A 259 1.80 6.42 42.70
C ARG A 259 2.79 6.90 41.65
N ASN A 260 3.61 6.00 41.13
CA ASN A 260 4.60 6.26 40.09
C ASN A 260 4.61 5.09 39.09
N ASN A 261 3.43 4.75 38.60
CA ASN A 261 3.20 3.69 37.62
C ASN A 261 3.24 4.28 36.21
N GLN A 262 4.17 3.81 35.39
CA GLN A 262 4.35 4.24 34.01
C GLN A 262 4.51 3.05 33.06
N PHE A 263 3.87 3.18 31.90
CA PHE A 263 3.99 2.28 30.77
C PHE A 263 4.55 3.09 29.60
N ASP A 264 5.87 3.22 29.61
CA ASP A 264 6.64 3.86 28.55
C ASP A 264 7.10 2.77 27.58
N SER A 265 6.66 2.87 26.33
CA SER A 265 7.05 1.96 25.26
C SER A 265 7.63 2.75 24.10
N VAL A 266 8.74 2.27 23.56
CA VAL A 266 9.33 2.80 22.34
C VAL A 266 9.25 1.72 21.27
N VAL A 267 8.66 2.05 20.14
CA VAL A 267 8.35 1.10 19.06
C VAL A 267 9.09 1.53 17.81
N LEU A 268 9.91 0.63 17.29
CA LEU A 268 10.48 0.72 15.95
C LEU A 268 9.57 -0.02 14.97
N SER A 269 9.34 0.55 13.79
CA SER A 269 8.43 -0.01 12.78
C SER A 269 9.03 0.11 11.37
N GLU A 270 8.80 -0.92 10.55
CA GLU A 270 9.10 -0.93 9.11
C GLU A 270 8.02 -0.17 8.29
N SER A 271 6.84 0.05 8.87
CA SER A 271 5.67 0.68 8.24
C SER A 271 5.18 1.87 9.08
N ARG A 272 4.45 2.81 8.48
CA ARG A 272 3.88 3.92 9.26
C ARG A 272 2.74 3.42 10.14
N ILE A 273 2.77 3.77 11.42
CA ILE A 273 1.71 3.46 12.38
C ILE A 273 0.67 4.57 12.30
N TYR A 274 -0.61 4.22 12.15
CA TYR A 274 -1.69 5.20 12.15
C TYR A 274 -2.50 5.22 13.44
N LYS A 275 -2.56 4.08 14.13
CA LYS A 275 -3.32 3.95 15.37
C LYS A 275 -2.59 3.08 16.39
N ALA A 276 -2.70 3.43 17.66
CA ALA A 276 -2.22 2.62 18.77
C ALA A 276 -3.19 2.69 19.96
N GLU A 277 -3.39 1.58 20.65
CA GLU A 277 -4.28 1.43 21.79
C GLU A 277 -3.53 0.82 22.98
N ILE A 278 -3.70 1.42 24.16
CA ILE A 278 -3.21 0.85 25.42
C ILE A 278 -4.37 0.15 26.11
N ILE A 279 -4.18 -1.14 26.32
CA ILE A 279 -5.15 -2.04 26.93
C ILE A 279 -4.65 -2.37 28.34
N LYS A 280 -5.50 -2.22 29.34
CA LYS A 280 -5.24 -2.60 30.72
C LYS A 280 -6.31 -3.58 31.16
N ASN A 281 -5.90 -4.78 31.58
CA ASN A 281 -6.81 -5.84 32.02
C ASN A 281 -7.96 -6.05 31.03
N ASP A 282 -7.60 -6.20 29.74
CA ASP A 282 -8.53 -6.40 28.61
C ASP A 282 -9.47 -5.22 28.28
N GLU A 283 -9.28 -4.05 28.90
CA GLU A 283 -10.01 -2.82 28.59
C GLU A 283 -9.11 -1.77 27.92
N VAL A 284 -9.58 -1.17 26.81
CA VAL A 284 -8.88 -0.06 26.17
C VAL A 284 -8.97 1.18 27.07
N THR A 285 -7.82 1.67 27.51
CA THR A 285 -7.71 2.80 28.44
C THR A 285 -7.18 4.08 27.80
N LYS A 286 -6.42 3.96 26.70
CA LYS A 286 -5.91 5.09 25.93
C LYS A 286 -5.84 4.72 24.46
N ASN A 287 -6.16 5.66 23.58
CA ASN A 287 -6.06 5.53 22.14
C ASN A 287 -5.21 6.70 21.61
N PHE A 288 -4.32 6.41 20.68
CA PHE A 288 -3.50 7.35 19.92
C PHE A 288 -3.86 7.19 18.46
N THR A 289 -4.32 8.26 17.82
CA THR A 289 -4.53 8.32 16.37
C THR A 289 -3.53 9.29 15.81
N LEU A 290 -2.61 8.80 14.99
CA LEU A 290 -1.47 9.55 14.44
C LEU A 290 -1.78 10.10 13.04
N TYR A 291 -2.55 9.35 12.26
CA TYR A 291 -3.02 9.76 10.95
C TYR A 291 -4.50 9.47 10.80
N ARG A 292 -5.18 10.34 10.06
CA ARG A 292 -6.48 10.08 9.45
C ARG A 292 -6.27 9.82 7.97
N PHE A 293 -7.17 9.07 7.35
CA PHE A 293 -7.07 8.77 5.92
C PHE A 293 -8.19 9.46 5.16
N ASN A 294 -7.85 9.97 3.99
CA ASN A 294 -8.82 10.41 2.99
C ASN A 294 -8.57 9.64 1.69
N THR A 295 -9.62 9.46 0.89
CA THR A 295 -9.51 8.87 -0.44
C THR A 295 -9.61 9.97 -1.48
N THR A 296 -8.63 10.06 -2.37
CA THR A 296 -8.60 10.96 -3.51
C THR A 296 -8.51 10.16 -4.81
N THR A 297 -8.69 10.80 -5.96
CA THR A 297 -8.42 10.17 -7.26
C THR A 297 -7.19 10.77 -7.91
N ASN A 298 -6.39 9.94 -8.56
CA ASN A 298 -5.25 10.40 -9.33
C ASN A 298 -5.66 10.90 -10.73
N GLY A 299 -4.68 11.28 -11.55
CA GLY A 299 -4.91 11.82 -12.90
C GLY A 299 -5.63 10.87 -13.87
N PHE A 300 -5.77 9.60 -13.53
CA PHE A 300 -6.49 8.59 -14.31
C PHE A 300 -7.82 8.17 -13.68
N GLY A 301 -8.22 8.78 -12.55
CA GLY A 301 -9.45 8.41 -11.84
C GLY A 301 -9.31 7.20 -10.90
N LEU A 302 -8.10 6.65 -10.71
CA LEU A 302 -7.87 5.61 -9.71
C LEU A 302 -7.87 6.20 -8.30
N LEU A 303 -8.46 5.49 -7.35
CA LEU A 303 -8.50 5.86 -5.94
C LEU A 303 -7.13 5.66 -5.28
N GLU A 304 -6.68 6.68 -4.54
CA GLU A 304 -5.47 6.68 -3.73
C GLU A 304 -5.84 7.09 -2.30
N ILE A 305 -5.12 6.54 -1.32
CA ILE A 305 -5.32 6.89 0.08
C ILE A 305 -4.22 7.88 0.47
N VAL A 306 -4.64 9.02 1.02
CA VAL A 306 -3.75 10.06 1.52
C VAL A 306 -3.86 10.12 3.03
N SER A 307 -2.72 10.04 3.72
CA SER A 307 -2.65 10.26 5.16
C SER A 307 -2.60 11.74 5.48
N VAL A 308 -3.43 12.13 6.44
CA VAL A 308 -3.48 13.47 7.02
C VAL A 308 -3.06 13.34 8.48
N PRO A 309 -2.00 14.03 8.92
CA PRO A 309 -1.60 14.01 10.33
C PRO A 309 -2.78 14.36 11.24
N ALA A 310 -2.99 13.55 12.26
CA ALA A 310 -3.95 13.86 13.31
C ALA A 310 -3.36 14.93 14.24
N GLU A 311 -4.23 15.64 14.98
CA GLU A 311 -3.81 16.69 15.92
C GLU A 311 -2.96 16.15 17.08
N ASP A 312 -3.02 14.84 17.36
CA ASP A 312 -2.26 14.19 18.43
C ASP A 312 -0.95 13.59 17.88
N LEU A 313 0.08 14.44 17.76
CA LEU A 313 1.44 14.03 17.42
C LEU A 313 2.25 13.50 18.61
N SER A 314 1.63 13.28 19.78
CA SER A 314 2.34 13.02 21.04
C SER A 314 3.22 11.75 21.02
N ALA A 315 3.02 10.85 20.05
CA ALA A 315 3.73 9.57 19.98
C ALA A 315 4.71 9.40 18.80
N PHE A 316 4.75 10.27 17.79
CA PHE A 316 5.70 10.13 16.67
C PHE A 316 7.00 10.86 16.97
N VAL A 317 8.14 10.16 16.87
CA VAL A 317 9.46 10.74 17.13
C VAL A 317 10.16 11.11 15.83
N GLY A 318 10.12 10.26 14.81
CA GLY A 318 10.75 10.55 13.51
C GLY A 318 11.00 9.34 12.62
N VAL A 319 11.59 9.61 11.45
CA VAL A 319 12.15 8.61 10.54
C VAL A 319 13.55 8.24 11.02
N VAL A 320 13.82 6.94 11.09
CA VAL A 320 15.10 6.36 11.52
C VAL A 320 15.58 5.35 10.49
N ASN A 321 16.83 4.91 10.60
CA ASN A 321 17.34 3.76 9.87
C ASN A 321 18.25 2.98 10.82
N ILE A 322 17.64 2.16 11.67
CA ILE A 322 18.33 1.51 12.80
C ILE A 322 18.08 0.01 12.73
N THR A 323 19.14 -0.77 12.92
CA THR A 323 19.07 -2.19 13.29
C THR A 323 19.26 -2.30 14.80
N PRO A 324 18.26 -2.73 15.58
CA PRO A 324 18.37 -2.81 17.03
C PRO A 324 19.43 -3.82 17.45
N SER A 325 20.27 -3.47 18.42
CA SER A 325 21.35 -4.33 18.94
C SER A 325 20.91 -5.75 19.38
N PRO A 326 19.69 -5.98 19.93
CA PRO A 326 19.23 -7.34 20.24
C PRO A 326 18.94 -8.21 19.00
N LEU A 327 18.92 -7.62 17.80
CA LEU A 327 18.53 -8.23 16.52
C LEU A 327 19.64 -8.20 15.47
N GLU A 328 20.90 -7.98 15.85
CA GLU A 328 22.05 -7.95 14.92
C GLU A 328 22.17 -9.24 14.07
N SER A 329 21.62 -10.36 14.53
CA SER A 329 21.56 -11.62 13.77
C SER A 329 20.49 -11.66 12.67
N ASN A 330 19.47 -10.79 12.73
CA ASN A 330 18.30 -10.85 11.86
C ASN A 330 18.33 -9.85 10.69
N ASN A 331 19.34 -8.97 10.65
CA ASN A 331 19.58 -7.98 9.58
C ASN A 331 18.33 -7.18 9.16
N GLN A 332 17.49 -6.80 10.14
CA GLN A 332 16.29 -6.00 9.92
C GLN A 332 16.58 -4.53 10.25
N THR A 333 16.16 -3.63 9.37
CA THR A 333 16.25 -2.18 9.56
C THR A 333 14.84 -1.62 9.68
N TYR A 334 14.65 -0.68 10.60
CA TYR A 334 13.36 -0.04 10.84
C TYR A 334 13.39 1.41 10.35
N ALA A 335 12.32 1.86 9.70
CA ALA A 335 12.20 3.21 9.14
C ALA A 335 11.59 4.22 10.11
N PHE A 336 10.82 3.79 11.11
CA PHE A 336 10.04 4.70 11.95
C PHE A 336 10.24 4.43 13.44
N LEU A 337 10.23 5.50 14.24
CA LEU A 337 10.36 5.46 15.70
C LEU A 337 9.17 6.17 16.37
N TYR A 338 8.52 5.48 17.29
CA TYR A 338 7.39 5.97 18.06
C TYR A 338 7.65 5.82 19.56
N ARG A 339 7.17 6.77 20.36
CA ARG A 339 7.22 6.72 21.82
C ARG A 339 5.82 6.88 22.39
N PHE A 340 5.32 5.86 23.06
CA PHE A 340 4.05 5.91 23.77
C PHE A 340 4.33 6.06 25.27
N ASN A 341 3.74 7.07 25.89
CA ASN A 341 3.80 7.29 27.33
C ASN A 341 2.39 7.20 27.92
N TYR A 342 2.25 6.39 28.97
CA TYR A 342 0.99 6.26 29.68
C TYR A 342 1.19 6.00 31.16
N SER A 343 0.45 6.73 32.00
CA SER A 343 0.39 6.49 33.44
C SER A 343 -0.91 5.78 33.78
N TYR A 344 -0.84 4.72 34.58
CA TYR A 344 -2.01 3.92 34.97
C TYR A 344 -2.23 3.92 36.49
N GLY A 345 -3.50 3.98 36.91
CA GLY A 345 -3.88 3.84 38.32
C GLY A 345 -4.20 2.38 38.67
N GLY A 346 -3.99 1.99 39.93
CA GLY A 346 -4.37 0.66 40.44
C GLY A 346 -3.25 -0.02 41.23
N ILE A 347 -3.63 -0.92 42.15
CA ILE A 347 -2.71 -1.72 42.96
C ILE A 347 -2.96 -3.20 42.64
N GLY A 348 -1.89 -4.00 42.66
CA GLY A 348 -1.93 -5.43 42.40
C GLY A 348 -1.40 -5.77 41.02
N ASP A 349 -1.78 -6.96 40.55
CA ASP A 349 -1.34 -7.46 39.25
C ASP A 349 -2.16 -6.81 38.13
N HIS A 350 -1.46 -6.28 37.14
CA HIS A 350 -2.04 -5.67 35.96
C HIS A 350 -1.43 -6.30 34.71
N VAL A 351 -2.28 -6.52 33.70
CA VAL A 351 -1.84 -6.85 32.34
C VAL A 351 -1.97 -5.60 31.51
N LEU A 352 -0.85 -5.10 30.99
CA LEU A 352 -0.81 -3.97 30.07
C LEU A 352 -0.43 -4.48 28.70
N ALA A 353 -1.14 -4.02 27.68
CA ALA A 353 -0.78 -4.29 26.30
C ALA A 353 -0.79 -2.99 25.48
N LEU A 354 0.15 -2.91 24.53
CA LEU A 354 0.16 -1.92 23.47
C LEU A 354 -0.22 -2.65 22.18
N SER A 355 -1.37 -2.31 21.62
CA SER A 355 -1.79 -2.71 20.28
C SER A 355 -1.50 -1.59 19.31
N VAL A 356 -0.89 -1.88 18.16
CA VAL A 356 -0.60 -0.89 17.13
C VAL A 356 -1.05 -1.40 15.76
N LYS A 357 -1.53 -0.49 14.92
CA LYS A 357 -1.95 -0.75 13.54
C LYS A 357 -1.22 0.14 12.56
N ASP A 358 -0.77 -0.43 11.45
CA ASP A 358 -0.13 0.31 10.37
C ASP A 358 -1.11 0.82 9.31
N VAL A 359 -0.63 1.68 8.41
CA VAL A 359 -1.45 2.29 7.35
C VAL A 359 -2.05 1.28 6.35
N PHE A 360 -1.58 0.03 6.36
CA PHE A 360 -2.08 -1.08 5.54
C PHE A 360 -2.93 -2.08 6.35
N GLY A 361 -3.34 -1.72 7.57
CA GLY A 361 -4.23 -2.51 8.41
C GLY A 361 -3.58 -3.72 9.09
N MET A 362 -2.24 -3.83 9.08
CA MET A 362 -1.52 -4.86 9.81
C MET A 362 -1.36 -4.47 11.28
N GLU A 363 -1.70 -5.41 12.16
CA GLU A 363 -1.70 -5.20 13.61
C GLU A 363 -0.54 -5.93 14.29
N GLY A 364 -0.03 -5.36 15.37
CA GLY A 364 0.87 -6.07 16.28
C GLY A 364 0.74 -5.61 17.73
N ASN A 365 1.01 -6.54 18.64
CA ASN A 365 0.71 -6.40 20.06
C ASN A 365 1.93 -6.71 20.91
N TYR A 366 2.13 -5.91 21.95
CA TYR A 366 3.09 -6.18 23.02
C TYR A 366 2.37 -6.21 24.35
N THR A 367 2.49 -7.32 25.08
CA THR A 367 1.83 -7.50 26.38
C THR A 367 2.86 -7.71 27.48
N GLN A 368 2.66 -7.04 28.60
CA GLN A 368 3.48 -7.14 29.79
C GLN A 368 2.58 -7.31 31.03
N LYS A 369 3.03 -8.17 31.96
CA LYS A 369 2.46 -8.27 33.30
C LYS A 369 3.28 -7.41 34.25
N ILE A 370 2.62 -6.53 34.98
CA ILE A 370 3.25 -5.62 35.93
C ILE A 370 2.54 -5.72 37.27
N LYS A 371 3.33 -5.76 38.35
CA LYS A 371 2.81 -5.72 39.71
C LYS A 371 2.94 -4.31 40.29
N SER A 372 1.82 -3.65 40.54
CA SER A 372 1.79 -2.36 41.22
C SER A 372 1.70 -2.57 42.72
N ARG A 373 2.66 -2.01 43.48
CA ARG A 373 2.68 -2.12 44.96
C ARG A 373 2.78 -0.76 45.62
N GLN A 374 2.15 -0.64 46.78
CA GLN A 374 2.31 0.51 47.68
C GLN A 374 3.36 0.22 48.75
N LEU A 375 3.93 1.27 49.36
CA LEU A 375 4.88 1.11 50.47
C LEU A 375 4.15 0.86 51.80
N SER A 376 4.81 0.13 52.70
CA SER A 376 4.39 0.00 54.09
C SER A 376 5.20 0.93 54.99
N TYR A 377 4.52 1.66 55.87
CA TYR A 377 5.13 2.62 56.79
C TYR A 377 5.78 1.95 58.01
N ASP A 378 5.21 0.86 58.52
CA ASP A 378 5.60 0.20 59.77
C ASP A 378 5.58 -1.34 59.69
N SER A 379 5.59 -1.90 58.48
CA SER A 379 5.38 -3.33 58.18
C SER A 379 3.99 -3.89 58.53
N ASN A 380 3.08 -3.09 59.08
CA ASN A 380 1.72 -3.50 59.46
C ASN A 380 0.63 -2.73 58.71
N LYS A 381 0.91 -1.47 58.34
CA LYS A 381 0.04 -0.58 57.59
C LYS A 381 0.73 -0.07 56.33
N THR A 382 -0.10 0.22 55.35
CA THR A 382 0.25 0.78 54.05
C THR A 382 0.36 2.30 54.15
N GLU A 383 0.98 2.94 53.15
CA GLU A 383 1.03 4.40 53.03
C GLU A 383 -0.35 5.08 52.93
N THR A 384 -1.40 4.32 52.62
CA THR A 384 -2.80 4.79 52.61
C THR A 384 -3.57 4.43 53.88
N GLY A 385 -2.93 3.83 54.88
CA GLY A 385 -3.53 3.48 56.18
C GLY A 385 -4.27 2.14 56.23
N ASN A 386 -4.34 1.40 55.12
CA ASN A 386 -4.89 0.03 55.06
C ASN A 386 -3.92 -1.00 55.66
N ASP A 387 -4.43 -2.16 56.05
CA ASP A 387 -3.63 -3.27 56.56
C ASP A 387 -2.64 -3.81 55.52
N TYR A 388 -1.49 -4.32 56.00
CA TYR A 388 -0.47 -4.91 55.16
C TYR A 388 -1.00 -6.15 54.41
N ASN A 389 -0.80 -6.16 53.10
CA ASN A 389 -1.04 -7.32 52.25
C ASN A 389 0.16 -7.52 51.32
N GLU A 390 0.80 -8.69 51.39
CA GLU A 390 2.01 -9.04 50.62
C GLU A 390 1.77 -9.03 49.09
N GLY A 391 0.54 -9.25 48.65
CA GLY A 391 0.14 -9.16 47.25
C GLY A 391 0.23 -7.74 46.71
N THR A 392 -0.08 -6.73 47.52
CA THR A 392 -0.29 -5.34 47.09
C THR A 392 0.66 -4.34 47.73
N THR A 393 1.48 -4.78 48.69
CA THR A 393 2.30 -3.91 49.55
C THR A 393 3.72 -4.44 49.64
N ARG A 394 4.70 -3.54 49.54
CA ARG A 394 6.12 -3.83 49.79
C ARG A 394 6.54 -3.20 51.11
N LYS A 395 7.26 -3.98 51.93
CA LYS A 395 7.85 -3.44 53.16
C LYS A 395 8.90 -2.40 52.81
N SER A 396 8.88 -1.27 53.51
CA SER A 396 10.01 -0.32 53.47
C SER A 396 11.28 -1.03 53.94
N ALA A 397 12.44 -0.59 53.45
CA ALA A 397 13.71 -1.11 53.94
C ALA A 397 13.75 -0.94 55.46
N SER A 398 13.94 -2.05 56.20
CA SER A 398 14.01 -2.01 57.65
C SER A 398 15.34 -1.38 58.05
N PHE A 399 15.33 -0.13 58.48
CA PHE A 399 16.46 0.45 59.18
C PHE A 399 16.41 -0.06 60.61
N SER A 400 17.42 -0.83 61.03
CA SER A 400 17.55 -1.14 62.45
C SER A 400 17.76 0.17 63.22
N ILE A 401 17.17 0.26 64.40
CA ILE A 401 17.41 1.39 65.33
C ILE A 401 18.90 1.58 65.58
N GLU A 402 19.67 0.49 65.55
CA GLU A 402 21.14 0.50 65.66
C GLU A 402 21.81 1.27 64.50
N ASN A 403 21.34 1.11 63.27
CA ASN A 403 21.87 1.84 62.10
C ASN A 403 21.52 3.34 62.15
N LEU A 404 20.32 3.69 62.62
CA LEU A 404 19.92 5.09 62.83
C LEU A 404 20.73 5.75 63.95
N ARG A 405 20.95 5.04 65.07
CA ARG A 405 21.81 5.53 66.17
C ARG A 405 23.27 5.70 65.74
N MET A 406 23.80 4.80 64.90
CA MET A 406 25.15 4.96 64.34
C MET A 406 25.28 6.19 63.44
N LEU A 407 24.24 6.53 62.66
CA LEU A 407 24.18 7.76 61.87
C LEU A 407 24.11 9.00 62.75
N GLU A 408 23.27 9.00 63.80
CA GLU A 408 23.20 10.10 64.78
C GLU A 408 24.53 10.32 65.51
N ILE A 409 25.17 9.25 65.96
CA ILE A 409 26.50 9.29 66.59
C ILE A 409 27.54 9.82 65.59
N GLY A 410 27.48 9.37 64.33
CA GLY A 410 28.36 9.84 63.26
C GLY A 410 28.22 11.33 62.98
N PHE A 411 26.98 11.84 62.85
CA PHE A 411 26.72 13.28 62.69
C PHE A 411 27.12 14.08 63.94
N GLY A 412 26.89 13.55 65.13
CA GLY A 412 27.33 14.15 66.38
C GLY A 412 28.86 14.29 66.46
N MET A 413 29.60 13.25 66.07
CA MET A 413 31.07 13.30 65.98
C MET A 413 31.55 14.26 64.90
N LEU A 414 30.91 14.28 63.73
CA LEU A 414 31.27 15.20 62.65
C LEU A 414 31.05 16.66 63.08
N GLY A 415 29.93 16.95 63.76
CA GLY A 415 29.64 18.26 64.34
C GLY A 415 30.66 18.66 65.39
N ALA A 416 31.03 17.76 66.29
CA ALA A 416 32.09 17.99 67.28
C ALA A 416 33.45 18.27 66.61
N LEU A 417 33.77 17.55 65.53
CA LEU A 417 35.00 17.74 64.77
C LEU A 417 35.01 19.11 64.06
N ILE A 418 33.89 19.51 63.46
CA ILE A 418 33.72 20.83 62.83
C ILE A 418 33.86 21.94 63.86
N ILE A 419 33.28 21.79 65.06
CA ILE A 419 33.42 22.75 66.15
C ILE A 419 34.88 22.84 66.61
N LEU A 420 35.57 21.69 66.76
CA LEU A 420 36.99 21.66 67.13
C LEU A 420 37.88 22.32 66.08
N ILE A 421 37.62 22.07 64.79
CA ILE A 421 38.34 22.72 63.69
C ILE A 421 38.06 24.22 63.68
N ALA A 422 36.80 24.65 63.81
CA ALA A 422 36.43 26.07 63.87
C ALA A 422 37.04 26.78 65.08
N TYR A 423 37.11 26.11 66.24
CA TYR A 423 37.74 26.63 67.45
C TYR A 423 39.27 26.75 67.30
N ARG A 424 39.90 25.81 66.58
CA ARG A 424 41.34 25.82 66.29
C ARG A 424 41.75 26.83 65.22
N ILE A 425 40.85 27.23 64.33
CA ILE A 425 41.07 28.29 63.33
C ILE A 425 40.86 29.70 63.94
N ARG A 426 40.11 29.82 65.04
CA ARG A 426 39.89 31.08 65.76
C ARG A 426 40.96 31.44 66.79
N LYS A 427 41.85 30.50 67.13
CA LYS A 427 43.09 30.76 67.88
C LYS A 427 44.24 30.86 66.90
#